data_AF-A0A7V9VYH4-F1
#
_entry.id   AF-A0A7V9VYH4-F1
#
_cell.length_a   1.000
_cell.length_b   1.000
_cell.length_c   1.000
_cell.angle_alpha   90.00
_cell.angle_beta   90.00
_cell.angle_gamma   90.00
#
_symmetry.space_group_name_H-M   'P 1'
#
loop_
_entity.id
_entity.type
_entity.pdbx_description
1 polymer ?
#
loop_
_entity_poly.entity_id
_entity_poly.type
_entity_poly.pdbx_seq_one_letter_code
_entity_poly.pdbx_strand_id
1 'polypeptide(L)'
;MRILLGWCRDRYGHVALATGLLALWSLLGPGLAATLLLPAWVIAAQLIFTGSFEAARLRRRAWLGQYLLVGSPWHCWLRGGLLMVLWHQGLAIVLALLLLVKLRLLSLVYWPVLLVSLAMLGLIQLALHRQVQRNVIAEYSAALTRRLLVWPAGALLAIMLVLFALWLPQPYLVGLGWEEALTRHISTASGDSLLGGFERFGQALELTQYWAMQNALEQSGIGQGLALLGWLLLLFTQCAFAWAFVRLVIGADALRDAVGRFRNAGWKDSP
;
A
#
# COMPACT_ATOMS: atom_id res chain seq x y z
N MET A 1 14.03 29.13 6.92
CA MET A 1 13.85 28.39 5.64
C MET A 1 14.98 27.39 5.34
N ARG A 2 16.28 27.75 5.52
CA ARG A 2 17.42 26.81 5.32
C ARG A 2 17.43 25.57 6.23
N ILE A 3 16.99 25.69 7.48
CA ILE A 3 16.91 24.54 8.42
C ILE A 3 15.88 23.50 7.95
N LEU A 4 14.76 23.94 7.33
CA LEU A 4 13.75 23.03 6.77
C LEU A 4 14.25 22.27 5.54
N LEU A 5 15.13 22.87 4.73
CA LEU A 5 15.72 22.24 3.53
C LEU A 5 16.78 21.19 3.89
N GLY A 6 17.61 21.42 4.91
CA GLY A 6 18.57 20.43 5.40
C GLY A 6 17.89 19.21 6.05
N TRP A 7 16.82 19.45 6.83
CA TRP A 7 16.01 18.38 7.42
C TRP A 7 15.26 17.55 6.36
N CYS A 8 14.92 18.15 5.23
CA CYS A 8 14.24 17.50 4.11
C CYS A 8 15.17 16.47 3.43
N ARG A 9 16.41 16.87 3.11
CA ARG A 9 17.32 16.06 2.28
C ARG A 9 17.73 14.73 2.94
N ASP A 10 18.08 14.73 4.22
CA ASP A 10 18.44 13.49 4.91
C ASP A 10 17.20 12.63 5.20
N ARG A 11 16.03 13.23 5.44
CA ARG A 11 14.83 12.49 5.83
C ARG A 11 14.20 11.76 4.66
N TYR A 12 14.20 12.28 3.43
CA TYR A 12 13.50 11.61 2.30
C TYR A 12 14.33 10.57 1.53
N GLY A 13 15.63 10.41 1.80
CA GLY A 13 16.49 9.46 1.05
C GLY A 13 15.97 8.01 1.06
N HIS A 14 15.46 7.53 2.19
CA HIS A 14 14.89 6.19 2.30
C HIS A 14 13.57 6.02 1.54
N VAL A 15 12.73 7.07 1.48
CA VAL A 15 11.50 7.06 0.67
C VAL A 15 11.87 7.02 -0.80
N ALA A 16 12.82 7.86 -1.24
CA ALA A 16 13.32 7.85 -2.61
C ALA A 16 13.93 6.48 -2.98
N LEU A 17 14.67 5.86 -2.07
CA LEU A 17 15.22 4.51 -2.26
C LEU A 17 14.10 3.47 -2.38
N ALA A 18 13.13 3.46 -1.47
CA ALA A 18 12.01 2.52 -1.52
C ALA A 18 11.21 2.67 -2.84
N THR A 19 10.90 3.90 -3.23
CA THR A 19 10.22 4.19 -4.50
C THR A 19 11.08 3.80 -5.70
N GLY A 20 12.38 4.06 -5.67
CA GLY A 20 13.32 3.63 -6.71
C GLY A 20 13.39 2.12 -6.86
N LEU A 21 13.35 1.37 -5.75
CA LEU A 21 13.27 -0.10 -5.79
C LEU A 21 11.94 -0.60 -6.37
N LEU A 22 10.81 0.05 -6.04
CA LEU A 22 9.52 -0.26 -6.66
C LEU A 22 9.52 0.06 -8.16
N ALA A 23 10.18 1.15 -8.57
CA ALA A 23 10.33 1.51 -9.98
C ALA A 23 11.16 0.47 -10.71
N LEU A 24 12.30 0.10 -10.14
CA LEU A 24 13.14 -0.97 -10.66
C LEU A 24 12.35 -2.27 -10.78
N TRP A 25 11.58 -2.65 -9.76
CA TRP A 25 10.70 -3.83 -9.79
C TRP A 25 9.73 -3.81 -10.97
N SER A 26 9.09 -2.67 -11.24
CA SER A 26 8.16 -2.55 -12.37
C SER A 26 8.85 -2.75 -13.73
N LEU A 27 10.13 -2.38 -13.83
CA LEU A 27 10.93 -2.42 -15.06
C LEU A 27 11.69 -3.75 -15.28
N LEU A 28 11.70 -4.65 -14.30
CA LEU A 28 12.40 -5.94 -14.43
C LEU A 28 11.82 -6.78 -15.58
N GLY A 29 12.68 -7.51 -16.28
CA GLY A 29 12.22 -8.52 -17.25
C GLY A 29 11.47 -9.68 -16.56
N PRO A 30 10.55 -10.38 -17.25
CA PRO A 30 9.71 -11.43 -16.65
C PRO A 30 10.50 -12.53 -15.92
N GLY A 31 11.64 -12.96 -16.48
CA GLY A 31 12.48 -13.99 -15.87
C GLY A 31 13.08 -13.54 -14.53
N LEU A 32 13.71 -12.37 -14.48
CA LEU A 32 14.28 -11.83 -13.24
C LEU A 32 13.19 -11.54 -12.21
N ALA A 33 12.07 -10.93 -12.63
CA ALA A 33 10.95 -10.65 -11.74
C ALA A 33 10.39 -11.94 -11.11
N ALA A 34 10.26 -13.03 -11.87
CA ALA A 34 9.82 -14.32 -11.35
C ALA A 34 10.76 -14.87 -10.28
N THR A 35 12.08 -14.81 -10.50
CA THR A 35 13.09 -15.27 -9.51
C THR A 35 13.11 -14.40 -8.25
N LEU A 36 12.89 -13.10 -8.40
CA LEU A 36 12.94 -12.13 -7.30
C LEU A 36 11.59 -11.92 -6.60
N LEU A 37 10.52 -12.60 -7.05
CA LEU A 37 9.20 -12.42 -6.47
C LEU A 37 9.16 -12.74 -4.98
N LEU A 38 9.62 -13.93 -4.57
CA LEU A 38 9.60 -14.32 -3.16
C LEU A 38 10.37 -13.34 -2.24
N PRO A 39 11.64 -12.98 -2.52
CA PRO A 39 12.33 -12.04 -1.66
C PRO A 39 11.70 -10.64 -1.68
N ALA A 40 11.29 -10.13 -2.85
CA ALA A 40 10.60 -8.84 -2.93
C ALA A 40 9.28 -8.85 -2.15
N TRP A 41 8.52 -9.95 -2.24
CA TRP A 41 7.26 -10.14 -1.55
C TRP A 41 7.43 -10.18 -0.04
N VAL A 42 8.41 -10.93 0.46
CA VAL A 42 8.74 -10.95 1.89
C VAL A 42 9.15 -9.57 2.38
N ILE A 43 10.03 -8.86 1.67
CA ILE A 43 10.48 -7.52 2.06
C ILE A 43 9.30 -6.54 2.10
N ALA A 44 8.49 -6.49 1.04
CA ALA A 44 7.32 -5.63 0.97
C ALA A 44 6.29 -5.95 2.07
N ALA A 45 6.04 -7.23 2.33
CA ALA A 45 5.15 -7.67 3.40
C ALA A 45 5.67 -7.25 4.77
N GLN A 46 6.98 -7.39 5.03
CA GLN A 46 7.57 -6.95 6.29
C GLN A 46 7.48 -5.43 6.47
N LEU A 47 7.72 -4.64 5.42
CA LEU A 47 7.56 -3.18 5.48
C LEU A 47 6.10 -2.78 5.76
N ILE A 48 5.13 -3.38 5.07
CA ILE A 48 3.71 -3.11 5.32
C ILE A 48 3.31 -3.56 6.73
N PHE A 49 3.83 -4.70 7.19
CA PHE A 49 3.59 -5.22 8.53
C PHE A 49 4.11 -4.26 9.61
N THR A 50 5.38 -3.84 9.54
CA THR A 50 5.99 -2.96 10.55
C THR A 50 5.22 -1.65 10.71
N GLY A 51 4.82 -1.02 9.60
CA GLY A 51 4.03 0.21 9.62
C GLY A 51 2.64 0.05 10.24
N SER A 52 2.03 -1.13 10.08
CA SER A 52 0.67 -1.40 10.58
C SER A 52 0.62 -1.92 12.01
N PHE A 53 1.61 -2.72 12.40
CA PHE A 53 1.64 -3.40 13.70
C PHE A 53 1.89 -2.44 14.86
N GLU A 54 2.77 -1.45 14.70
CA GLU A 54 3.06 -0.44 15.72
C GLU A 54 1.79 0.34 16.11
N ALA A 55 1.05 0.82 15.11
CA ALA A 55 -0.19 1.56 15.31
C ALA A 55 -1.27 0.72 15.99
N ALA A 56 -1.41 -0.54 15.59
CA ALA A 56 -2.39 -1.46 16.16
C ALA A 56 -2.05 -1.78 17.63
N ARG A 57 -0.77 -2.01 17.94
CA ARG A 57 -0.30 -2.29 19.31
C ARG A 57 -0.56 -1.10 20.24
N LEU A 58 -0.32 0.13 19.79
CA LEU A 58 -0.58 1.34 20.57
C LEU A 58 -2.07 1.53 20.87
N ARG A 59 -2.94 1.35 19.85
CA ARG A 59 -4.40 1.41 20.05
C ARG A 59 -4.85 0.38 21.09
N ARG A 60 -4.33 -0.86 20.97
CA ARG A 60 -4.68 -1.94 21.88
C ARG A 60 -4.21 -1.65 23.30
N ARG A 61 -3.00 -1.16 23.48
CA ARG A 61 -2.47 -0.75 24.80
C ARG A 61 -3.30 0.36 25.44
N ALA A 62 -3.65 1.41 24.67
CA ALA A 62 -4.48 2.50 25.16
C ALA A 62 -5.88 2.02 25.56
N TRP A 63 -6.50 1.17 24.74
CA TRP A 63 -7.82 0.59 25.04
C TRP A 63 -7.76 -0.33 26.26
N LEU A 64 -6.78 -1.23 26.35
CA LEU A 64 -6.62 -2.12 27.50
C LEU A 64 -6.36 -1.36 28.81
N GLY A 65 -5.61 -0.25 28.75
CA GLY A 65 -5.36 0.59 29.91
C GLY A 65 -6.59 1.34 30.42
N GLN A 66 -7.63 1.52 29.58
CA GLN A 66 -8.88 2.16 29.97
C GLN A 66 -9.93 1.18 30.50
N TYR A 67 -9.98 -0.04 29.97
CA TYR A 67 -11.09 -0.98 30.21
C TYR A 67 -10.74 -2.22 31.04
N LEU A 68 -9.46 -2.53 31.23
CA LEU A 68 -9.04 -3.77 31.91
C LEU A 68 -8.14 -3.47 33.12
N LEU A 69 -8.47 -4.10 34.25
CA LEU A 69 -7.63 -4.12 35.45
C LEU A 69 -6.25 -4.72 35.12
N VAL A 70 -5.20 -4.09 35.62
CA VAL A 70 -3.79 -4.42 35.32
C VAL A 70 -3.42 -5.87 35.67
N GLY A 71 -4.11 -6.48 36.64
CA GLY A 71 -3.88 -7.86 37.07
C GLY A 71 -4.66 -8.94 36.32
N SER A 72 -5.51 -8.60 35.33
CA SER A 72 -6.35 -9.60 34.66
C SER A 72 -5.54 -10.47 33.68
N PRO A 73 -5.70 -11.81 33.68
CA PRO A 73 -5.04 -12.69 32.71
C PRO A 73 -5.47 -12.39 31.25
N TRP A 74 -6.66 -11.82 31.07
CA TRP A 74 -7.13 -11.30 29.78
C TRP A 74 -6.28 -10.14 29.26
N HIS A 75 -5.65 -9.37 30.15
CA HIS A 75 -4.72 -8.31 29.76
C HIS A 75 -3.49 -8.87 29.04
N CYS A 76 -2.96 -10.02 29.47
CA CYS A 76 -1.81 -10.67 28.82
C CYS A 76 -2.17 -11.22 27.44
N TRP A 77 -3.32 -11.90 27.32
CA TRP A 77 -3.72 -12.51 26.05
C TRP A 77 -4.10 -11.47 24.98
N LEU A 78 -4.74 -10.37 25.40
CA LEU A 78 -5.25 -9.34 24.50
C LEU A 78 -4.22 -8.24 24.17
N ARG A 79 -3.04 -8.17 24.81
CA ARG A 79 -2.06 -7.05 24.61
C ARG A 79 -1.41 -6.99 23.23
N GLY A 80 -1.54 -8.05 22.45
CA GLY A 80 -0.89 -8.23 21.15
C GLY A 80 -0.46 -9.68 20.93
N GLY A 81 -1.34 -10.63 21.22
CA GLY A 81 -1.06 -12.05 21.10
C GLY A 81 -0.82 -12.51 19.66
N LEU A 82 -0.44 -13.78 19.52
CA LEU A 82 -0.10 -14.43 18.25
C LEU A 82 -1.16 -14.18 17.16
N LEU A 83 -2.45 -14.23 17.51
CA LEU A 83 -3.55 -14.02 16.56
C LEU A 83 -3.49 -12.64 15.89
N MET A 84 -3.14 -11.59 16.64
CA MET A 84 -3.02 -10.23 16.09
C MET A 84 -1.84 -10.14 15.13
N VAL A 85 -0.71 -10.75 15.47
CA VAL A 85 0.47 -10.81 14.60
C VAL A 85 0.12 -11.55 13.31
N LEU A 86 -0.48 -12.74 13.40
CA LEU A 86 -0.86 -13.55 12.25
C LEU A 86 -1.86 -12.83 11.34
N TRP A 87 -2.88 -12.17 11.91
CA TRP A 87 -3.85 -11.41 11.14
C TRP A 87 -3.21 -10.25 10.36
N HIS A 88 -2.38 -9.44 11.04
CA HIS A 88 -1.71 -8.32 10.39
C HIS A 88 -0.65 -8.77 9.38
N GLN A 89 0.05 -9.87 9.66
CA GLN A 89 1.00 -10.47 8.74
C GLN A 89 0.30 -11.02 7.50
N GLY A 90 -0.82 -11.73 7.65
CA GLY A 90 -1.63 -12.22 6.54
C GLY A 90 -2.12 -11.08 5.65
N LEU A 91 -2.67 -10.01 6.25
CA LEU A 91 -3.06 -8.81 5.52
C LEU A 91 -1.88 -8.17 4.77
N ALA A 92 -0.72 -8.07 5.43
CA ALA A 92 0.48 -7.48 4.83
C ALA A 92 1.01 -8.31 3.66
N ILE A 93 0.96 -9.64 3.76
CA ILE A 93 1.32 -10.57 2.68
C ILE A 93 0.39 -10.35 1.47
N VAL A 94 -0.93 -10.32 1.68
CA VAL A 94 -1.91 -10.09 0.60
C VAL A 94 -1.72 -8.71 -0.05
N LEU A 95 -1.59 -7.66 0.75
CA LEU A 95 -1.37 -6.30 0.24
C LEU A 95 -0.04 -6.15 -0.49
N ALA A 96 1.03 -6.78 -0.01
CA ALA A 96 2.32 -6.79 -0.69
C ALA A 96 2.25 -7.50 -2.03
N LEU A 97 1.54 -8.62 -2.11
CA LEU A 97 1.34 -9.33 -3.38
C LEU A 97 0.58 -8.46 -4.37
N LEU A 98 -0.55 -7.89 -3.94
CA LEU A 98 -1.35 -6.97 -4.74
C LEU A 98 -0.51 -5.80 -5.24
N LEU A 99 0.29 -5.19 -4.37
CA LEU A 99 1.17 -4.08 -4.71
C LEU A 99 2.19 -4.47 -5.79
N LEU A 100 2.90 -5.58 -5.60
CA LEU A 100 3.95 -6.02 -6.53
C LEU A 100 3.38 -6.41 -7.89
N VAL A 101 2.26 -7.13 -7.92
CA VAL A 101 1.57 -7.52 -9.16
C VAL A 101 1.02 -6.29 -9.86
N LYS A 102 0.33 -5.41 -9.14
CA LYS A 102 -0.24 -4.20 -9.74
C LYS A 102 0.86 -3.27 -10.27
N LEU A 103 2.00 -3.13 -9.59
CA LEU A 103 3.15 -2.37 -10.09
C LEU A 103 3.73 -2.93 -11.40
N ARG A 104 3.65 -4.24 -11.61
CA ARG A 104 4.08 -4.89 -12.86
C ARG A 104 3.13 -4.60 -14.02
N LEU A 105 1.83 -4.55 -13.73
CA LEU A 105 0.79 -4.21 -14.70
C LEU A 105 0.62 -2.70 -14.90
N LEU A 106 1.20 -1.89 -14.01
CA LEU A 106 1.05 -0.45 -14.01
C LEU A 106 1.79 0.17 -15.19
N SER A 107 1.06 0.87 -16.06
CA SER A 107 1.68 1.66 -17.12
C SER A 107 2.63 2.71 -16.55
N LEU A 108 3.73 2.99 -17.26
CA LEU A 108 4.73 3.97 -16.85
C LEU A 108 4.12 5.37 -16.61
N VAL A 109 2.99 5.64 -17.27
CA VAL A 109 2.22 6.89 -17.18
C VAL A 109 1.66 7.16 -15.77
N TYR A 110 1.51 6.14 -14.92
CA TYR A 110 1.04 6.32 -13.53
C TYR A 110 2.16 6.73 -12.55
N TRP A 111 3.44 6.62 -12.92
CA TRP A 111 4.54 6.96 -12.01
C TRP A 111 4.56 8.43 -11.56
N PRO A 112 4.28 9.43 -12.42
CA PRO A 112 4.11 10.81 -11.97
C PRO A 112 3.07 10.96 -10.87
N VAL A 113 1.96 10.23 -10.94
CA VAL A 113 0.91 10.24 -9.89
C VAL A 113 1.47 9.73 -8.56
N LEU A 114 2.23 8.63 -8.59
CA LEU A 114 2.90 8.09 -7.40
C LEU A 114 3.91 9.09 -6.83
N LEU A 115 4.73 9.72 -7.67
CA LEU A 115 5.73 10.71 -7.22
C LEU A 115 5.07 11.95 -6.61
N VAL A 116 4.01 12.47 -7.23
CA VAL A 116 3.23 13.58 -6.69
C VAL A 116 2.61 13.19 -5.34
N SER A 117 2.09 11.97 -5.21
CA SER A 117 1.54 11.50 -3.93
C SER A 117 2.58 11.41 -2.82
N LEU A 118 3.84 11.09 -3.14
CA LEU A 118 4.93 11.06 -2.15
C LEU A 118 5.28 12.47 -1.68
N ALA A 119 5.29 13.45 -2.58
CA ALA A 119 5.47 14.84 -2.22
C ALA A 119 4.33 15.32 -1.30
N MET A 120 3.09 15.00 -1.66
CA MET A 120 1.92 15.30 -0.83
C MET A 120 1.97 14.60 0.53
N LEU A 121 2.40 13.34 0.58
CA LEU A 121 2.60 12.59 1.82
C LEU A 121 3.57 13.34 2.75
N GLY A 122 4.69 13.86 2.23
CA GLY A 122 5.64 14.65 2.99
C GLY A 122 5.04 15.94 3.56
N LEU A 123 4.22 16.64 2.78
CA LEU A 123 3.52 17.86 3.21
C LEU A 123 2.48 17.55 4.31
N ILE A 124 1.66 16.52 4.11
CA ILE A 124 0.66 16.08 5.09
C ILE A 124 1.34 15.63 6.38
N GLN A 125 2.43 14.86 6.28
CA GLN A 125 3.20 14.42 7.45
C GLN A 125 3.74 15.61 8.24
N LEU A 126 4.30 16.63 7.57
CA LEU A 126 4.80 17.83 8.22
C LEU A 126 3.67 18.59 8.94
N ALA A 127 2.52 18.75 8.28
CA ALA A 127 1.35 19.42 8.86
C ALA A 127 0.82 18.66 10.08
N LEU A 128 0.63 17.35 9.97
CA LEU A 128 0.16 16.49 11.07
C LEU A 128 1.15 16.47 12.23
N HIS A 129 2.45 16.39 11.96
CA HIS A 129 3.46 16.38 13.01
C HIS A 129 3.41 17.67 13.84
N ARG A 130 3.29 18.83 13.17
CA ARG A 130 3.15 20.13 13.84
C ARG A 130 1.89 20.22 14.70
N GLN A 131 0.78 19.64 14.25
CA GLN A 131 -0.48 19.64 15.01
C GLN A 131 -0.43 18.69 16.20
N VAL A 132 0.13 17.49 16.01
CA VAL A 132 0.24 16.45 17.04
C VAL A 132 1.21 16.87 18.15
N GLN A 133 2.36 17.45 17.81
CA GLN A 133 3.36 17.88 18.80
C GLN A 133 2.82 18.92 19.79
N ARG A 134 1.80 19.70 19.41
CA ARG A 134 1.19 20.70 20.31
C ARG A 134 0.33 20.07 21.40
N ASN A 135 -0.19 18.86 21.17
CA ASN A 135 -1.26 18.29 22.00
C ASN A 135 -0.92 16.89 22.56
N VAL A 136 0.20 16.29 22.18
CA VAL A 136 0.52 14.89 22.47
C VAL A 136 1.92 14.75 23.06
N ILE A 137 2.04 13.87 24.06
CA ILE A 137 3.31 13.51 24.70
C ILE A 137 4.32 13.06 23.63
N ALA A 138 5.56 13.56 23.73
CA ALA A 138 6.61 13.39 22.72
C ALA A 138 6.83 11.92 22.32
N GLU A 139 6.76 10.99 23.28
CA GLU A 139 6.95 9.55 23.07
C GLU A 139 5.96 8.93 22.07
N TYR A 140 4.70 9.38 22.07
CA TYR A 140 3.65 8.84 21.18
C TYR A 140 3.48 9.62 19.88
N SER A 141 4.12 10.78 19.77
CA SER A 141 3.91 11.71 18.65
C SER A 141 4.20 11.08 17.29
N ALA A 142 5.34 10.39 17.14
CA ALA A 142 5.76 9.80 15.86
C ALA A 142 4.80 8.70 15.39
N ALA A 143 4.43 7.78 16.28
CA ALA A 143 3.55 6.68 15.93
C ALA A 143 2.11 7.16 15.68
N LEU A 144 1.65 8.18 16.40
CA LEU A 144 0.34 8.79 16.15
C LEU A 144 0.33 9.53 14.80
N THR A 145 1.38 10.30 14.48
CA THR A 145 1.51 10.96 13.17
C THR A 145 1.46 9.94 12.03
N ARG A 146 2.24 8.85 12.11
CA ARG A 146 2.22 7.78 11.09
C ARG A 146 0.82 7.19 10.91
N ARG A 147 0.13 6.87 12.01
CA ARG A 147 -1.24 6.34 11.95
C ARG A 147 -2.23 7.30 11.31
N LEU A 148 -2.20 8.57 11.73
CA LEU A 148 -3.08 9.61 11.19
C LEU A 148 -2.78 9.93 9.74
N LEU A 149 -1.56 9.67 9.27
CA LEU A 149 -1.13 9.91 7.89
C LEU A 149 -1.69 8.87 6.90
N VAL A 150 -1.81 7.60 7.31
CA VAL A 150 -2.23 6.49 6.41
C VAL A 150 -3.58 6.78 5.73
N TRP A 151 -4.57 7.22 6.51
CA TRP A 151 -5.93 7.48 5.99
C TRP A 151 -6.00 8.62 4.97
N PRO A 152 -5.60 9.87 5.29
CA PRO A 152 -5.68 10.98 4.35
C PRO A 152 -4.78 10.76 3.13
N ALA A 153 -3.57 10.21 3.33
CA ALA A 153 -2.68 9.96 2.20
C ALA A 153 -3.18 8.82 1.31
N GLY A 154 -3.69 7.73 1.91
CA GLY A 154 -4.30 6.63 1.17
C GLY A 154 -5.54 7.06 0.40
N ALA A 155 -6.42 7.85 1.02
CA ALA A 155 -7.60 8.40 0.37
C ALA A 155 -7.24 9.36 -0.78
N LEU A 156 -6.29 10.29 -0.55
CA LEU A 156 -5.82 11.21 -1.57
C LEU A 156 -5.23 10.46 -2.77
N LEU A 157 -4.34 9.49 -2.53
CA LEU A 157 -3.75 8.68 -3.59
C LEU A 157 -4.82 7.85 -4.32
N ALA A 158 -5.77 7.24 -3.61
CA ALA A 158 -6.86 6.49 -4.23
C ALA A 158 -7.71 7.39 -5.14
N ILE A 159 -8.07 8.60 -4.69
CA ILE A 159 -8.80 9.58 -5.51
C ILE A 159 -7.99 9.94 -6.75
N MET A 160 -6.70 10.27 -6.60
CA MET A 160 -5.84 10.59 -7.73
C MET A 160 -5.77 9.44 -8.74
N LEU A 161 -5.61 8.20 -8.28
CA LEU A 161 -5.56 7.02 -9.14
C LEU A 161 -6.88 6.76 -9.86
N VAL A 162 -8.02 6.92 -9.18
CA VAL A 162 -9.35 6.77 -9.79
C VAL A 162 -9.55 7.84 -10.86
N LEU A 163 -9.29 9.12 -10.55
CA LEU A 163 -9.41 10.21 -11.52
C LEU A 163 -8.51 9.98 -12.74
N PHE A 164 -7.29 9.50 -12.51
CA PHE A 164 -6.37 9.19 -13.58
C PHE A 164 -6.83 8.00 -14.42
N ALA A 165 -7.37 6.94 -13.79
CA ALA A 165 -7.94 5.79 -14.49
C ALA A 165 -9.18 6.15 -15.34
N LEU A 166 -9.94 7.16 -14.94
CA LEU A 166 -11.05 7.70 -15.72
C LEU A 166 -10.58 8.59 -16.88
N TRP A 167 -9.40 9.20 -16.75
CA TRP A 167 -8.84 10.07 -17.77
C TRP A 167 -8.08 9.33 -18.87
N LEU A 168 -7.49 8.17 -18.56
CA LEU A 168 -6.77 7.36 -19.55
C LEU A 168 -7.71 6.70 -20.55
N PRO A 169 -7.25 6.52 -21.81
CA PRO A 169 -7.98 5.72 -22.79
C PRO A 169 -8.18 4.29 -22.29
N GLN A 170 -9.43 3.81 -22.34
CA GLN A 170 -9.80 2.45 -21.94
C GLN A 170 -9.93 1.56 -23.18
N PRO A 171 -9.65 0.24 -23.07
CA PRO A 171 -9.88 -0.69 -24.17
C PRO A 171 -11.36 -0.72 -24.53
N TYR A 172 -11.68 -0.73 -25.82
CA TYR A 172 -13.06 -0.82 -26.30
C TYR A 172 -13.52 -2.29 -26.24
N LEU A 173 -14.39 -2.61 -25.28
CA LEU A 173 -14.89 -3.96 -24.98
C LEU A 173 -16.41 -4.10 -25.16
N VAL A 174 -17.02 -3.08 -25.75
CA VAL A 174 -18.45 -3.00 -26.03
C VAL A 174 -18.84 -4.07 -27.07
N GLY A 175 -19.94 -4.78 -26.83
CA GLY A 175 -20.44 -5.84 -27.72
C GLY A 175 -19.67 -7.16 -27.68
N LEU A 176 -18.61 -7.28 -26.87
CA LEU A 176 -17.86 -8.53 -26.71
C LEU A 176 -18.42 -9.38 -25.56
N GLY A 177 -18.45 -10.69 -25.74
CA GLY A 177 -18.65 -11.63 -24.63
C GLY A 177 -17.49 -11.55 -23.63
N TRP A 178 -17.75 -11.81 -22.34
CA TRP A 178 -16.71 -11.76 -21.29
C TRP A 178 -15.54 -12.71 -21.58
N GLU A 179 -15.83 -13.95 -21.98
CA GLU A 179 -14.81 -14.94 -22.34
C GLU A 179 -13.96 -14.48 -23.54
N GLU A 180 -14.60 -13.88 -24.54
CA GLU A 180 -13.94 -13.35 -25.73
C GLU A 180 -13.05 -12.15 -25.38
N ALA A 181 -13.49 -11.29 -24.46
CA ALA A 181 -12.70 -10.16 -23.96
C ALA A 181 -11.44 -10.64 -23.23
N LEU A 182 -11.56 -11.65 -22.37
CA LEU A 182 -10.44 -12.24 -21.64
C LEU A 182 -9.45 -12.92 -22.57
N THR A 183 -9.92 -13.77 -23.48
CA THR A 183 -9.07 -14.52 -24.40
C THR A 183 -8.32 -13.62 -25.39
N ARG A 184 -8.91 -12.49 -25.82
CA ARG A 184 -8.22 -11.52 -26.69
C ARG A 184 -7.16 -10.68 -25.99
N HIS A 185 -7.36 -10.32 -24.72
CA HIS A 185 -6.56 -9.26 -24.08
C HIS A 185 -5.65 -9.76 -22.95
N ILE A 186 -5.82 -10.99 -22.45
CA ILE A 186 -4.85 -11.58 -21.52
C ILE A 186 -3.59 -11.95 -22.30
N SER A 187 -2.45 -11.40 -21.88
CA SER A 187 -1.18 -11.72 -22.51
C SER A 187 -0.68 -13.10 -22.07
N THR A 188 -0.24 -13.91 -23.04
CA THR A 188 0.49 -15.16 -22.79
C THR A 188 1.99 -14.94 -22.55
N ALA A 189 2.46 -13.68 -22.64
CA ALA A 189 3.88 -13.35 -22.45
C ALA A 189 4.38 -13.61 -21.02
N SER A 190 3.46 -13.63 -20.05
CA SER A 190 3.75 -14.03 -18.68
C SER A 190 3.85 -15.57 -18.62
N GLY A 191 5.05 -16.11 -18.80
CA GLY A 191 5.30 -17.56 -18.80
C GLY A 191 4.80 -18.29 -17.53
N ASP A 192 4.96 -19.62 -17.47
CA ASP A 192 4.39 -20.54 -16.45
C ASP A 192 4.91 -20.39 -15.00
N SER A 193 5.46 -19.23 -14.66
CA SER A 193 5.85 -18.89 -13.29
C SER A 193 4.66 -18.51 -12.40
N LEU A 194 4.86 -18.61 -11.08
CA LEU A 194 3.91 -18.16 -10.07
C LEU A 194 3.60 -16.66 -10.21
N LEU A 195 4.59 -15.83 -10.57
CA LEU A 195 4.37 -14.42 -10.89
C LEU A 195 3.45 -14.27 -12.10
N GLY A 196 3.69 -15.05 -13.17
CA GLY A 196 2.87 -14.99 -14.38
C GLY A 196 1.43 -15.42 -14.15
N GLY A 197 1.17 -16.35 -13.24
CA GLY A 197 -0.18 -16.67 -12.77
C GLY A 197 -0.88 -15.48 -12.11
N PHE A 198 -0.19 -14.77 -11.22
CA PHE A 198 -0.76 -13.59 -10.56
C PHE A 198 -0.92 -12.39 -11.50
N GLU A 199 0.01 -12.17 -12.43
CA GLU A 199 -0.12 -11.13 -13.46
C GLU A 199 -1.34 -11.38 -14.35
N ARG A 200 -1.56 -12.63 -14.80
CA ARG A 200 -2.76 -13.01 -15.57
C ARG A 200 -4.04 -12.82 -14.77
N PHE A 201 -4.05 -13.18 -13.49
CA PHE A 201 -5.20 -12.94 -12.62
C PHE A 201 -5.48 -11.44 -12.46
N GLY A 202 -4.44 -10.63 -12.27
CA GLY A 202 -4.56 -9.17 -12.21
C GLY A 202 -5.12 -8.57 -13.50
N GLN A 203 -4.61 -8.99 -14.66
CA GLN A 203 -5.11 -8.58 -15.97
C GLN A 203 -6.58 -8.98 -16.16
N ALA A 204 -6.94 -10.22 -15.82
CA ALA A 204 -8.31 -10.70 -15.92
C ALA A 204 -9.27 -9.87 -15.05
N LEU A 205 -8.84 -9.49 -13.84
CA LEU A 205 -9.61 -8.64 -12.95
C LEU A 205 -9.79 -7.23 -13.52
N GLU A 206 -8.73 -6.62 -14.06
CA GLU A 206 -8.80 -5.30 -14.71
C GLU A 206 -9.70 -5.32 -15.96
N LEU A 207 -9.57 -6.34 -16.80
CA LEU A 207 -10.40 -6.51 -17.99
C LEU A 207 -11.86 -6.75 -17.61
N THR A 208 -12.13 -7.56 -16.60
CA THR A 208 -13.49 -7.79 -16.10
C THR A 208 -14.10 -6.50 -15.56
N GLN A 209 -13.30 -5.68 -14.87
CA GLN A 209 -13.73 -4.36 -14.40
C GLN A 209 -14.13 -3.45 -15.57
N TYR A 210 -13.27 -3.30 -16.60
CA TYR A 210 -13.58 -2.46 -17.76
C TYR A 210 -14.76 -3.00 -18.57
N TRP A 211 -14.81 -4.31 -18.79
CA TRP A 211 -15.91 -4.97 -19.48
C TRP A 211 -17.24 -4.73 -18.77
N ALA A 212 -17.27 -4.89 -17.44
CA ALA A 212 -18.46 -4.68 -16.62
C ALA A 212 -18.93 -3.22 -16.67
N MET A 213 -18.01 -2.25 -16.62
CA MET A 213 -18.35 -0.83 -16.71
C MET A 213 -18.92 -0.44 -18.08
N GLN A 214 -18.42 -1.03 -19.18
CA GLN A 214 -18.82 -0.67 -20.54
C GLN A 214 -20.11 -1.38 -20.98
N ASN A 215 -20.22 -2.70 -20.77
CA ASN A 215 -21.37 -3.50 -21.25
C ASN A 215 -22.61 -3.36 -20.37
N ALA A 216 -22.47 -2.76 -19.19
CA ALA A 216 -23.61 -2.39 -18.35
C ALA A 216 -24.59 -1.41 -19.00
N LEU A 217 -24.13 -0.61 -19.98
CA LEU A 217 -24.97 0.40 -20.64
C LEU A 217 -25.77 -0.17 -21.82
N GLU A 218 -25.33 -1.28 -22.41
CA GLU A 218 -25.96 -1.85 -23.61
C GLU A 218 -26.99 -2.95 -23.31
N GLN A 219 -26.82 -3.72 -22.22
CA GLN A 219 -27.74 -4.80 -21.86
C GLN A 219 -28.85 -4.30 -20.94
N SER A 220 -29.97 -3.91 -21.56
CA SER A 220 -31.22 -3.49 -20.91
C SER A 220 -31.77 -4.60 -19.99
N GLY A 221 -31.56 -4.47 -18.67
CA GLY A 221 -32.16 -5.31 -17.63
C GLY A 221 -31.19 -5.79 -16.55
N ILE A 222 -29.98 -6.20 -16.92
CA ILE A 222 -28.90 -6.66 -16.00
C ILE A 222 -27.84 -5.55 -15.78
N GLY A 223 -27.88 -4.50 -16.60
CA GLY A 223 -26.87 -3.46 -16.67
C GLY A 223 -26.50 -2.76 -15.36
N GLN A 224 -27.47 -2.46 -14.49
CA GLN A 224 -27.19 -1.68 -13.27
C GLN A 224 -26.31 -2.42 -12.25
N GLY A 225 -26.59 -3.71 -12.03
CA GLY A 225 -25.80 -4.53 -11.11
C GLY A 225 -24.37 -4.75 -11.62
N LEU A 226 -24.23 -4.94 -12.93
CA LEU A 226 -22.92 -5.11 -13.57
C LEU A 226 -22.09 -3.84 -13.54
N ALA A 227 -22.69 -2.67 -13.80
CA ALA A 227 -22.02 -1.37 -13.65
C ALA A 227 -21.51 -1.18 -12.22
N LEU A 228 -22.38 -1.43 -11.22
CA LEU A 228 -22.03 -1.31 -9.82
C LEU A 228 -20.85 -2.22 -9.46
N LEU A 229 -20.85 -3.47 -9.94
CA LEU A 229 -19.73 -4.38 -9.76
C LEU A 229 -18.42 -3.83 -10.35
N GLY A 230 -18.46 -3.32 -11.59
CA GLY A 230 -17.30 -2.70 -12.23
C GLY A 230 -16.75 -1.50 -11.44
N TRP A 231 -17.63 -0.61 -10.97
CA TRP A 231 -17.26 0.52 -10.11
C TRP A 231 -16.68 0.08 -8.76
N LEU A 232 -17.30 -0.91 -8.12
CA LEU A 232 -16.81 -1.44 -6.84
C LEU A 232 -15.44 -2.10 -7.01
N LEU A 233 -15.20 -2.84 -8.10
CA LEU A 233 -13.90 -3.42 -8.42
C LEU A 233 -12.84 -2.35 -8.68
N LEU A 234 -13.17 -1.31 -9.45
CA LEU A 234 -12.28 -0.16 -9.67
C LEU A 234 -11.91 0.49 -8.33
N LEU A 235 -12.91 0.87 -7.53
CA LEU A 235 -12.67 1.54 -6.25
C LEU A 235 -11.88 0.65 -5.30
N PHE A 236 -12.24 -0.64 -5.20
CA PHE A 236 -11.56 -1.59 -4.32
C PHE A 236 -10.10 -1.78 -4.72
N THR A 237 -9.81 -1.98 -6.01
CA THR A 237 -8.43 -2.19 -6.48
C THR A 237 -7.58 -0.94 -6.30
N GLN A 238 -8.08 0.25 -6.66
CA GLN A 238 -7.34 1.50 -6.50
C GLN A 238 -7.13 1.84 -5.01
N CYS A 239 -8.14 1.63 -4.16
CA CYS A 239 -8.02 1.82 -2.72
C CYS A 239 -7.02 0.83 -2.10
N ALA A 240 -7.10 -0.45 -2.45
CA ALA A 240 -6.19 -1.48 -1.92
C ALA A 240 -4.74 -1.21 -2.34
N PHE A 241 -4.52 -0.83 -3.59
CA PHE A 241 -3.21 -0.46 -4.10
C PHE A 241 -2.66 0.80 -3.41
N ALA A 242 -3.44 1.88 -3.33
CA ALA A 242 -3.07 3.10 -2.63
C ALA A 242 -2.72 2.83 -1.17
N TRP A 243 -3.53 2.02 -0.50
CA TRP A 243 -3.32 1.64 0.90
C TRP A 243 -2.04 0.82 1.09
N ALA A 244 -1.78 -0.15 0.22
CA ALA A 244 -0.56 -0.95 0.24
C ALA A 244 0.68 -0.07 0.02
N PHE A 245 0.64 0.81 -0.98
CA PHE A 245 1.73 1.72 -1.31
C PHE A 245 2.06 2.67 -0.15
N VAL A 246 1.05 3.36 0.40
CA VAL A 246 1.23 4.27 1.54
C VAL A 246 1.77 3.54 2.77
N ARG A 247 1.26 2.33 3.06
CA ARG A 247 1.77 1.52 4.18
C ARG A 247 3.20 1.07 3.98
N LEU A 248 3.60 0.70 2.77
CA LEU A 248 4.99 0.34 2.48
C LEU A 248 5.92 1.52 2.72
N VAL A 249 5.56 2.71 2.23
CA VAL A 249 6.36 3.93 2.41
C VAL A 249 6.49 4.30 3.90
N ILE A 250 5.38 4.27 4.65
CA ILE A 250 5.38 4.53 6.10
C ILE A 250 6.16 3.45 6.85
N GLY A 251 6.09 2.20 6.39
CA GLY A 251 6.86 1.07 6.92
C GLY A 251 8.37 1.25 6.74
N ALA A 252 8.81 1.78 5.60
CA ALA A 252 10.21 2.11 5.35
C ALA A 252 10.72 3.21 6.31
N ASP A 253 9.89 4.23 6.58
CA ASP A 253 10.20 5.27 7.57
C ASP A 253 10.30 4.70 9.00
N ALA A 254 9.37 3.81 9.37
CA ALA A 254 9.41 3.14 10.67
C ALA A 254 10.64 2.23 10.84
N LEU A 255 11.03 1.50 9.79
CA LEU A 255 12.24 0.66 9.80
C LEU A 255 13.50 1.51 9.98
N ARG A 256 13.60 2.65 9.29
CA ARG A 256 14.71 3.58 9.44
C ARG A 256 14.84 4.08 10.87
N ASP A 257 13.73 4.51 11.48
CA ASP A 257 13.72 4.99 12.87
C ASP A 257 14.17 3.89 13.83
N ALA A 258 13.73 2.64 13.60
CA ALA A 258 14.15 1.50 14.40
C ALA A 258 15.67 1.26 14.31
N VAL A 259 16.22 1.24 13.09
CA VAL A 259 17.67 1.08 12.85
C VAL A 259 18.47 2.22 13.50
N GLY A 260 17.98 3.46 13.40
CA GLY A 260 18.61 4.62 14.03
C GLY A 260 18.67 4.51 15.56
N ARG A 261 17.61 4.01 16.20
CA ARG A 261 17.59 3.76 17.64
C ARG A 261 18.59 2.70 18.07
N PHE A 262 18.69 1.58 17.33
CA PHE A 262 19.67 0.52 17.64
C PHE A 262 21.10 1.00 17.52
N ARG A 263 21.42 1.78 16.48
CA ARG A 263 22.76 2.34 16.29
C ARG A 263 23.16 3.27 17.43
N ASN A 264 22.24 4.10 17.92
CA ASN A 264 22.50 5.02 19.02
C ASN A 264 22.59 4.32 20.39
N ALA A 265 21.89 3.20 20.57
CA ALA A 265 21.99 2.40 21.80
C ALA A 265 23.37 1.74 21.92
N GLY A 266 23.86 1.09 20.86
CA GLY A 266 25.19 0.46 20.87
C GLY A 266 26.36 1.44 21.11
N TRP A 267 26.17 2.73 20.78
CA TRP A 267 27.18 3.76 21.01
C TRP A 267 27.24 4.23 22.47
N LYS A 268 26.15 4.13 23.23
CA LYS A 268 26.14 4.45 24.67
C LYS A 268 26.79 3.38 25.54
N ASP A 269 26.86 2.16 25.03
CA ASP A 269 27.45 1.01 25.73
C ASP A 269 28.93 0.77 25.32
N SER A 270 29.51 1.70 24.55
CA SER A 270 30.93 1.70 24.17
C SER A 270 31.74 2.46 25.25
N PRO A 271 32.73 1.84 25.89
CA PRO A 271 33.51 2.43 26.99
C PRO A 271 34.40 3.61 26.57
#